data_AF-A0A932XH30-F1
#
_entry.id   AF-A0A932XH30-F1
#
_cell.length_a   1.000
_cell.length_b   1.000
_cell.length_c   1.000
_cell.angle_alpha   90.00
_cell.angle_beta   90.00
_cell.angle_gamma   90.00
#
_symmetry.space_group_name_H-M   'P 1'
#
loop_
_entity.id
_entity.type
_entity.pdbx_description
1 polymer ?
#
loop_
_entity_poly.entity_id
_entity_poly.type
_entity_poly.pdbx_seq_one_letter_code
_entity_poly.pdbx_strand_id
1 'polypeptide(L)'
;MAQRSFAEASAGANVGKAILGGFVGTVLMTILLYVGPSVGFPPMDLATMLGTLFVRDTNTAFWLGLALHFTMGSVVLAWLYAALYRYLPGPPWVRGTVWGIGLWLLSQAVVMPLLGSVHPQITAGQMPAPGFFTLNLGVLAPIGSLIGHLVYGATLGAIYGHPEPVREASYQI
;
A
#
# COMPACT_ATOMS: atom_id res chain seq x y z
N MET A 1 3.68 11.55 -28.51
CA MET A 1 2.78 10.38 -28.50
C MET A 1 2.55 9.83 -27.08
N ALA A 2 3.58 9.63 -26.25
CA ALA A 2 3.44 9.10 -24.88
C ALA A 2 2.62 9.97 -23.90
N GLN A 3 2.73 11.30 -23.96
CA GLN A 3 1.95 12.20 -23.08
C GLN A 3 0.43 12.15 -23.34
N ARG A 4 0.01 11.92 -24.60
CA ARG A 4 -1.41 11.78 -24.95
C ARG A 4 -1.99 10.48 -24.39
N SER A 5 -1.23 9.39 -24.46
CA SER A 5 -1.62 8.10 -23.87
C SER A 5 -1.80 8.15 -22.34
N PHE A 6 -1.00 8.94 -21.63
CA PHE A 6 -1.09 9.03 -20.17
C PHE A 6 -2.30 9.89 -19.74
N ALA A 7 -2.52 11.01 -20.44
CA ALA A 7 -3.69 11.86 -20.23
C ALA A 7 -5.00 11.13 -20.56
N GLU A 8 -5.03 10.35 -21.65
CA GLU A 8 -6.20 9.53 -22.03
C GLU A 8 -6.46 8.38 -21.05
N ALA A 9 -5.41 7.73 -20.54
CA ALA A 9 -5.53 6.71 -19.49
C ALA A 9 -6.08 7.29 -18.17
N SER A 10 -5.72 8.53 -17.84
CA SER A 10 -6.26 9.24 -16.67
C SER A 10 -7.67 9.81 -16.89
N ALA A 11 -8.06 10.10 -18.13
CA ALA A 11 -9.37 10.69 -18.45
C ALA A 11 -10.54 9.69 -18.30
N GLY A 12 -10.26 8.38 -18.34
CA GLY A 12 -11.24 7.32 -18.06
C GLY A 12 -11.12 6.67 -16.68
N ALA A 13 -10.12 7.05 -15.88
CA ALA A 13 -9.89 6.50 -14.56
C ALA A 13 -10.65 7.29 -13.50
N ASN A 14 -11.48 6.62 -12.69
CA ASN A 14 -12.13 7.28 -11.55
C ASN A 14 -11.11 7.43 -10.41
N VAL A 15 -10.31 8.50 -10.50
CA VAL A 15 -9.25 8.81 -9.51
C VAL A 15 -9.82 8.95 -8.10
N GLY A 16 -11.05 9.47 -7.96
CA GLY A 16 -11.73 9.57 -6.66
C GLY A 16 -11.96 8.19 -6.02
N LYS A 17 -12.47 7.22 -6.78
CA LYS A 17 -12.63 5.84 -6.32
C LYS A 17 -11.29 5.17 -6.02
N ALA A 18 -10.26 5.44 -6.82
CA ALA A 18 -8.92 4.91 -6.58
C ALA A 18 -8.38 5.41 -5.23
N ILE A 19 -8.43 6.73 -5.00
CA ILE A 19 -7.96 7.34 -3.75
C ILE A 19 -8.75 6.81 -2.55
N LEU A 20 -10.08 6.72 -2.66
CA LEU A 20 -10.92 6.15 -1.62
C LEU A 20 -10.55 4.70 -1.33
N GLY A 21 -10.40 3.87 -2.38
CA GLY A 21 -10.02 2.47 -2.24
C GLY A 21 -8.64 2.29 -1.63
N GLY A 22 -7.68 3.11 -2.04
CA GLY A 22 -6.33 3.14 -1.49
C GLY A 22 -6.34 3.55 -0.02
N PHE A 23 -7.07 4.60 0.33
CA PHE A 23 -7.21 5.06 1.71
C PHE A 23 -7.82 3.99 2.62
N VAL A 24 -8.98 3.43 2.25
CA VAL A 24 -9.63 2.38 3.04
C VAL A 24 -8.73 1.14 3.15
N GLY A 25 -8.08 0.74 2.05
CA GLY A 25 -7.11 -0.35 2.05
C GLY A 25 -5.94 -0.09 3.00
N THR A 26 -5.40 1.13 3.02
CA THR A 26 -4.29 1.52 3.90
C THR A 26 -4.72 1.55 5.36
N VAL A 27 -5.94 2.02 5.68
CA VAL A 27 -6.50 1.93 7.03
C VAL A 27 -6.55 0.48 7.50
N LEU A 28 -7.12 -0.43 6.69
CA LEU A 28 -7.24 -1.84 7.05
C LEU A 28 -5.87 -2.50 7.23
N MET A 29 -4.92 -2.23 6.33
CA MET A 29 -3.55 -2.72 6.46
C MET A 29 -2.84 -2.17 7.71
N THR A 30 -3.07 -0.89 8.04
CA THR A 30 -2.50 -0.27 9.24
C THR A 30 -3.08 -0.88 10.51
N ILE A 31 -4.39 -1.18 10.53
CA ILE A 31 -5.01 -1.91 11.64
C ILE A 31 -4.33 -3.28 11.81
N LEU A 32 -4.12 -4.02 10.71
CA LEU A 32 -3.45 -5.32 10.76
C LEU A 32 -2.01 -5.22 11.28
N LEU A 33 -1.28 -4.15 10.93
CA LEU A 33 0.08 -3.90 11.44
C LEU A 33 0.11 -3.82 12.97
N TYR A 34 -0.84 -3.10 13.58
CA TYR A 34 -0.86 -2.88 15.03
C TYR A 34 -1.61 -3.97 15.81
N VAL A 35 -2.58 -4.65 15.18
CA VAL A 35 -3.34 -5.75 15.81
C VAL A 35 -2.62 -7.08 15.65
N GLY A 36 -1.88 -7.30 14.56
CA GLY A 36 -1.17 -8.55 14.26
C GLY A 36 -0.33 -9.10 15.41
N PRO A 37 0.43 -8.27 16.16
CA PRO A 37 1.20 -8.74 17.31
C PRO A 37 0.35 -9.34 18.44
N SER A 38 -0.91 -8.91 18.60
CA SER A 38 -1.80 -9.48 19.62
C SER A 38 -2.25 -10.91 19.32
N VAL A 39 -2.06 -11.38 18.07
CA VAL A 39 -2.39 -12.74 17.62
C VAL A 39 -1.16 -13.53 17.16
N GLY A 40 0.05 -13.07 17.50
CA GLY A 40 1.30 -13.83 17.35
C GLY A 40 2.17 -13.46 16.14
N PHE A 41 1.85 -12.42 15.36
CA PHE A 41 2.77 -11.90 14.35
C PHE A 41 3.92 -11.08 14.99
N PRO A 42 5.12 -11.05 14.38
CA PRO A 42 6.21 -10.22 14.89
C PRO A 42 5.82 -8.73 14.89
N PRO A 43 6.11 -7.99 15.97
CA PRO A 43 5.88 -6.55 15.99
C PRO A 43 6.80 -5.86 14.99
N MET A 44 6.24 -4.96 14.19
CA MET A 44 6.98 -4.10 13.27
C MET A 44 6.41 -2.70 13.35
N ASP A 45 7.18 -1.77 13.91
CA ASP A 45 6.82 -0.36 13.92
C ASP A 45 7.18 0.30 12.58
N LEU A 46 6.35 0.02 11.57
CA LEU A 46 6.54 0.55 10.22
C LEU A 46 6.49 2.08 10.20
N ALA A 47 5.67 2.70 11.04
CA ALA A 47 5.51 4.15 11.07
C ALA A 47 6.79 4.81 11.57
N THR A 48 7.32 4.39 12.71
CA THR A 48 8.60 4.91 13.20
C THR A 48 9.74 4.59 12.23
N MET A 49 9.78 3.37 11.67
CA MET A 49 10.80 2.99 10.68
C MET A 49 10.78 3.89 9.43
N LEU A 50 9.60 4.23 8.89
CA LEU A 50 9.54 5.13 7.73
C LEU A 50 9.91 6.57 8.09
N GLY A 51 9.49 7.08 9.25
CA GLY A 51 9.81 8.45 9.65
C GLY A 51 11.27 8.66 10.03
N THR A 52 11.92 7.64 10.59
CA THR A 52 13.31 7.72 11.04
C THR A 52 14.34 7.75 9.91
N LEU A 53 13.88 7.62 8.66
CA LEU A 53 14.65 8.01 7.46
C LEU A 53 14.94 9.52 7.42
N PHE A 54 14.05 10.34 7.98
CA PHE A 54 14.09 11.79 7.81
C PHE A 54 14.34 12.55 9.12
N VAL A 55 13.85 12.03 10.25
CA VAL A 55 13.92 12.71 11.55
C VAL A 55 14.39 11.75 12.64
N ARG A 56 15.10 12.27 13.64
CA ARG A 56 15.63 11.44 14.76
C ARG A 56 14.63 11.29 15.91
N ASP A 57 13.78 12.29 16.11
CA ASP A 57 12.76 12.27 17.16
C ASP A 57 11.70 11.21 16.85
N THR A 58 11.54 10.22 17.73
CA THR A 58 10.68 9.05 17.49
C THR A 58 9.20 9.42 17.38
N ASN A 59 8.73 10.40 18.17
CA ASN A 59 7.33 10.81 18.14
C ASN A 59 6.99 11.51 16.81
N THR A 60 7.85 12.40 16.36
CA THR A 60 7.72 13.06 15.05
C THR A 60 7.88 12.04 13.92
N ALA A 61 8.83 11.11 14.05
CA ALA A 61 9.03 10.04 13.08
C ALA A 61 7.77 9.17 12.92
N PHE A 62 7.13 8.79 14.01
CA PHE A 62 5.90 7.99 13.97
C PHE A 62 4.83 8.67 13.10
N TRP A 63 4.50 9.92 13.38
CA TRP A 63 3.46 10.64 12.63
C TRP A 63 3.87 10.92 11.19
N LEU A 64 5.14 11.25 10.95
CA LEU A 64 5.68 11.44 9.61
C LEU A 64 5.62 10.14 8.79
N GLY A 65 6.04 9.02 9.36
CA GLY A 65 6.01 7.73 8.68
C GLY A 65 4.60 7.22 8.44
N LEU A 66 3.66 7.48 9.36
CA LEU A 66 2.24 7.22 9.12
C LEU A 66 1.71 8.07 7.96
N ALA A 67 2.04 9.36 7.91
CA ALA A 67 1.68 10.22 6.80
C ALA A 67 2.26 9.71 5.47
N LEU A 68 3.53 9.32 5.44
CA LEU A 68 4.18 8.72 4.26
C LEU A 68 3.49 7.43 3.83
N HIS A 69 3.15 6.53 4.78
CA HIS A 69 2.45 5.28 4.50
C HIS A 69 1.08 5.55 3.87
N PHE A 70 0.32 6.50 4.44
CA PHE A 70 -0.99 6.89 3.92
C PHE A 70 -0.90 7.59 2.57
N THR A 71 0.07 8.49 2.35
CA THR A 71 0.27 9.13 1.04
C THR A 71 0.64 8.09 -0.03
N MET A 72 1.55 7.17 0.28
CA MET A 72 1.95 6.11 -0.64
C MET A 72 0.76 5.20 -0.99
N GLY A 73 0.04 4.69 0.00
CA GLY A 73 -1.07 3.76 -0.22
C GLY A 73 -2.33 4.40 -0.82
N SER A 74 -2.67 5.61 -0.37
CA SER A 74 -3.92 6.29 -0.76
C SER A 74 -3.80 7.06 -2.06
N VAL A 75 -2.60 7.56 -2.40
CA VAL A 75 -2.42 8.45 -3.56
C VAL A 75 -1.53 7.80 -4.60
N VAL A 76 -0.26 7.56 -4.28
CA VAL A 76 0.76 7.16 -5.27
C VAL A 76 0.45 5.80 -5.86
N LEU A 77 0.27 4.79 -5.02
CA LEU A 77 0.01 3.41 -5.44
C LEU A 77 -1.41 3.24 -5.97
N ALA A 78 -2.38 3.95 -5.40
CA ALA A 78 -3.77 3.94 -5.88
C ALA A 78 -3.91 4.53 -7.28
N TRP A 79 -3.21 5.64 -7.56
CA TRP A 79 -3.17 6.24 -8.89
C TRP A 79 -2.48 5.33 -9.91
N LEU A 80 -1.35 4.72 -9.53
CA LEU A 80 -0.66 3.75 -10.38
C LEU A 80 -1.54 2.52 -10.67
N TYR A 81 -2.27 2.03 -9.66
CA TYR A 81 -3.26 0.98 -9.83
C TYR A 81 -4.34 1.36 -10.83
N ALA A 82 -4.92 2.56 -10.73
CA ALA A 82 -5.94 3.03 -11.65
C ALA A 82 -5.42 3.08 -13.10
N ALA A 83 -4.18 3.54 -13.31
CA ALA A 83 -3.53 3.57 -14.62
C ALA A 83 -3.29 2.17 -15.20
N LEU A 84 -2.97 1.19 -14.34
CA LEU A 84 -2.69 -0.18 -14.74
C LEU A 84 -3.93 -1.10 -14.73
N TYR A 85 -5.06 -0.62 -14.19
CA TYR A 85 -6.24 -1.43 -13.89
C TYR A 85 -6.70 -2.30 -15.06
N ARG A 86 -6.74 -1.72 -16.27
CA ARG A 86 -7.22 -2.41 -17.47
C ARG A 86 -6.36 -3.61 -17.89
N TYR A 87 -5.10 -3.64 -17.47
CA TYR A 87 -4.14 -4.70 -17.79
C TYR A 87 -4.11 -5.83 -16.76
N LEU A 88 -4.76 -5.64 -15.61
CA LEU A 88 -4.82 -6.64 -14.56
C LEU A 88 -5.95 -7.66 -14.85
N PRO A 89 -5.71 -8.96 -14.62
CA PRO A 89 -6.69 -10.00 -14.94
C PRO A 89 -7.81 -10.10 -13.90
N GLY A 90 -8.96 -10.64 -14.34
CA GLY A 90 -10.07 -11.02 -13.47
C GLY A 90 -11.04 -9.89 -13.11
N PRO A 91 -12.01 -10.16 -12.21
CA PRO A 91 -12.95 -9.18 -11.69
C PRO A 91 -12.24 -8.15 -10.76
N PRO A 92 -12.91 -7.05 -10.37
CA PRO A 92 -12.29 -5.93 -9.67
C PRO A 92 -11.44 -6.30 -8.45
N TRP A 93 -11.97 -7.13 -7.55
CA TRP A 93 -11.26 -7.57 -6.35
C TRP A 93 -10.04 -8.43 -6.68
N VAL A 94 -10.11 -9.30 -7.70
CA VAL A 94 -8.96 -10.10 -8.17
C VAL A 94 -7.86 -9.23 -8.75
N ARG A 95 -8.21 -8.21 -9.56
CA ARG A 95 -7.25 -7.23 -10.07
C ARG A 95 -6.52 -6.55 -8.92
N GLY A 96 -7.29 -6.14 -7.90
CA GLY A 96 -6.78 -5.60 -6.65
C GLY A 96 -5.83 -6.56 -5.93
N THR A 97 -6.20 -7.82 -5.78
CA THR A 97 -5.36 -8.84 -5.15
C THR A 97 -4.05 -9.07 -5.90
N VAL A 98 -4.08 -9.17 -7.23
CA VAL A 98 -2.88 -9.30 -8.08
C VAL A 98 -1.96 -8.09 -7.90
N TRP A 99 -2.53 -6.89 -7.84
CA TRP A 99 -1.79 -5.67 -7.52
C TRP A 99 -1.14 -5.74 -6.14
N GLY A 100 -1.88 -6.17 -5.11
CA GLY A 100 -1.37 -6.37 -3.75
C GLY A 100 -0.20 -7.36 -3.70
N ILE A 101 -0.29 -8.50 -4.40
CA ILE A 101 0.81 -9.47 -4.50
C ILE A 101 2.04 -8.84 -5.15
N GLY A 102 1.87 -8.08 -6.23
CA GLY A 102 2.97 -7.37 -6.88
C GLY A 102 3.66 -6.37 -5.94
N LEU A 103 2.87 -5.59 -5.19
CA LEU A 103 3.40 -4.67 -4.19
C LEU A 103 4.12 -5.39 -3.05
N TRP A 104 3.58 -6.50 -2.57
CA TRP A 104 4.22 -7.32 -1.55
C TRP A 104 5.57 -7.84 -2.03
N LEU A 105 5.63 -8.42 -3.25
CA LEU A 105 6.89 -8.90 -3.82
C LEU A 105 7.91 -7.76 -3.96
N LEU A 106 7.50 -6.61 -4.49
CA LEU A 106 8.37 -5.44 -4.61
C LEU A 106 8.88 -4.97 -3.24
N SER A 107 7.97 -4.88 -2.27
CA SER A 107 8.29 -4.45 -0.90
C SER A 107 9.29 -5.41 -0.25
N GLN A 108 8.98 -6.70 -0.23
CA GLN A 108 9.75 -7.72 0.47
C GLN A 108 11.09 -8.06 -0.19
N ALA A 109 11.13 -8.10 -1.52
CA ALA A 109 12.33 -8.51 -2.26
C ALA A 109 13.28 -7.35 -2.56
N VAL A 110 12.77 -6.11 -2.63
CA VAL A 110 13.56 -4.93 -3.04
C VAL A 110 13.59 -3.86 -1.96
N VAL A 111 12.42 -3.35 -1.55
CA VAL A 111 12.35 -2.19 -0.65
C VAL A 111 12.93 -2.51 0.73
N MET A 112 12.60 -3.66 1.31
CA MET A 112 13.05 -4.04 2.65
C MET A 112 14.58 -4.27 2.71
N PRO A 113 15.20 -5.03 1.78
CA PRO A 113 16.67 -5.09 1.69
C PRO A 113 17.33 -3.73 1.49
N LEU A 114 16.75 -2.87 0.64
CA LEU A 114 17.27 -1.53 0.39
C LEU A 114 17.19 -0.65 1.64
N LEU A 115 16.08 -0.70 2.38
CA LEU A 115 15.97 -0.03 3.68
C LEU A 115 17.05 -0.53 4.64
N GLY A 116 17.32 -1.83 4.64
CA GLY A 116 18.42 -2.40 5.42
C GLY A 116 19.80 -1.79 5.12
N SER A 117 20.06 -1.36 3.88
CA SER A 117 21.36 -0.82 3.48
C SER A 117 21.48 0.70 3.58
N VAL A 118 20.37 1.44 3.55
CA VAL A 118 20.38 2.92 3.50
C VAL A 118 19.78 3.60 4.73
N HIS A 119 19.01 2.88 5.54
CA HIS A 119 18.29 3.48 6.67
C HIS A 119 19.27 3.89 7.79
N PRO A 120 19.33 5.17 8.19
CA PRO A 120 20.36 5.68 9.12
C PRO A 120 20.45 4.90 10.44
N GLN A 121 19.30 4.57 11.04
CA GLN A 121 19.28 3.83 12.30
C GLN A 121 19.62 2.34 12.15
N ILE A 122 19.34 1.74 10.98
CA ILE A 122 19.71 0.33 10.73
C ILE A 122 21.22 0.25 10.52
N THR A 123 21.78 1.15 9.70
CA THR A 123 23.23 1.22 9.45
C THR A 123 24.03 1.58 10.69
N ALA A 124 23.43 2.30 11.65
CA ALA A 124 24.03 2.61 12.95
C ALA A 124 23.86 1.49 14.00
N GLY A 125 23.21 0.38 13.66
CA GLY A 125 22.95 -0.74 14.59
C GLY A 125 21.90 -0.44 15.66
N GLN A 126 21.11 0.62 15.50
CA GLN A 126 20.06 1.05 16.44
C GLN A 126 18.69 0.40 16.16
N MET A 127 18.53 -0.20 14.97
CA MET A 127 17.31 -0.88 14.54
C MET A 127 17.69 -2.16 13.78
N PRO A 128 16.97 -3.29 13.97
CA PRO A 128 17.28 -4.53 13.26
C PRO A 128 17.06 -4.35 11.75
N ALA A 129 18.00 -4.85 10.95
CA ALA A 129 17.85 -4.88 9.50
C ALA A 129 16.76 -5.90 9.12
N PRO A 130 15.75 -5.53 8.30
CA PRO A 130 14.67 -6.43 7.94
C PRO A 130 15.14 -7.65 7.13
N GLY A 131 16.14 -7.46 6.26
CA GLY A 131 16.65 -8.52 5.39
C GLY A 131 15.70 -8.86 4.23
N PHE A 132 16.11 -9.84 3.42
CA PHE A 132 15.29 -10.34 2.31
C PHE A 132 13.99 -10.94 2.84
N PHE A 133 12.85 -10.51 2.29
CA PHE A 133 11.52 -10.92 2.76
C PHE A 133 11.25 -10.64 4.24
N THR A 134 11.88 -9.61 4.82
CA THR A 134 11.75 -9.28 6.26
C THR A 134 12.09 -10.45 7.20
N LEU A 135 12.81 -11.47 6.72
CA LEU A 135 13.01 -12.74 7.44
C LEU A 135 13.85 -12.59 8.71
N ASN A 136 14.67 -11.55 8.82
CA ASN A 136 15.42 -11.27 10.06
C ASN A 136 14.50 -10.87 11.22
N LEU A 137 13.28 -10.44 10.93
CA LEU A 137 12.25 -10.11 11.93
C LEU A 137 11.38 -11.33 12.29
N GLY A 138 11.67 -12.49 11.70
CA GLY A 138 10.98 -13.76 11.95
C GLY A 138 10.20 -14.26 10.73
N VAL A 139 10.03 -15.59 10.66
CA VAL A 139 9.39 -16.27 9.51
C VAL A 139 7.93 -15.86 9.27
N LEU A 140 7.26 -15.34 10.30
CA LEU A 140 5.89 -14.86 10.23
C LEU A 140 5.79 -13.42 9.69
N ALA A 141 6.88 -12.63 9.69
CA ALA A 141 6.89 -11.26 9.20
C ALA A 141 6.48 -11.13 7.71
N PRO A 142 7.06 -11.90 6.76
CA PRO A 142 6.62 -11.85 5.36
C PRO A 142 5.17 -12.29 5.17
N ILE A 143 4.69 -13.23 6.00
CA ILE A 143 3.30 -13.73 5.96
C ILE A 143 2.33 -12.64 6.44
N GLY A 144 2.62 -11.98 7.56
CA GLY A 144 1.82 -10.87 8.05
C GLY A 144 1.78 -9.71 7.05
N SER A 145 2.93 -9.41 6.44
CA SER A 145 3.01 -8.42 5.36
C SER A 145 2.18 -8.82 4.14
N LEU A 146 2.20 -10.10 3.74
CA LEU A 146 1.41 -10.60 2.61
C LEU A 146 -0.08 -10.38 2.86
N ILE A 147 -0.57 -10.76 4.04
CA ILE A 147 -1.97 -10.58 4.43
C ILE A 147 -2.36 -9.11 4.32
N GLY A 148 -1.52 -8.19 4.84
CA GLY A 148 -1.75 -6.75 4.74
C GLY A 148 -1.89 -6.26 3.29
N HIS A 149 -1.01 -6.71 2.39
CA HIS A 149 -1.04 -6.33 0.97
C HIS A 149 -2.21 -6.95 0.21
N LEU A 150 -2.61 -8.18 0.54
CA LEU A 150 -3.79 -8.83 -0.03
C LEU A 150 -5.06 -8.06 0.36
N VAL A 151 -5.18 -7.67 1.62
CA VAL A 151 -6.30 -6.86 2.12
C VAL A 151 -6.31 -5.49 1.46
N TYR A 152 -5.18 -4.77 1.44
CA TYR A 152 -5.05 -3.49 0.75
C TYR A 152 -5.49 -3.59 -0.72
N GLY A 153 -4.92 -4.56 -1.45
CA GLY A 153 -5.18 -4.75 -2.86
C GLY A 153 -6.63 -5.09 -3.16
N ALA A 154 -7.19 -6.11 -2.48
CA ALA A 154 -8.56 -6.55 -2.68
C ALA A 154 -9.57 -5.42 -2.40
N THR A 155 -9.36 -4.66 -1.31
CA THR A 155 -10.19 -3.49 -0.96
C THR A 155 -10.11 -2.40 -2.02
N LEU A 156 -8.91 -2.03 -2.45
CA LEU A 156 -8.71 -1.03 -3.50
C LEU A 156 -9.42 -1.45 -4.79
N GLY A 157 -9.23 -2.69 -5.22
CA GLY A 157 -9.84 -3.19 -6.45
C GLY A 157 -11.36 -3.28 -6.38
N ALA A 158 -11.91 -3.72 -5.25
CA ALA A 158 -13.35 -3.79 -5.03
C ALA A 158 -14.01 -2.40 -5.09
N ILE A 159 -13.43 -1.39 -4.42
CA ILE A 159 -13.95 -0.03 -4.41
C ILE A 159 -13.78 0.62 -5.79
N TYR A 160 -12.63 0.44 -6.43
CA TYR A 160 -12.36 1.05 -7.73
C TYR A 160 -13.27 0.53 -8.84
N GLY A 161 -13.48 -0.79 -8.91
CA GLY A 161 -14.29 -1.40 -9.97
C GLY A 161 -15.79 -1.52 -9.66
N HIS A 162 -16.27 -0.95 -8.55
CA HIS A 162 -17.71 -0.90 -8.29
C HIS A 162 -18.39 0.01 -9.33
N PRO A 163 -19.48 -0.43 -9.99
CA PRO A 163 -20.23 0.42 -10.93
C PRO A 163 -20.72 1.71 -10.25
N GLU A 164 -20.80 2.82 -10.99
CA GLU A 164 -21.61 3.94 -10.52
C GLU A 164 -23.09 3.54 -10.56
N PRO A 165 -23.91 3.93 -9.59
CA PRO A 165 -25.36 3.83 -9.73
C PRO A 165 -25.76 4.53 -11.02
N VAL A 166 -26.57 3.87 -11.86
CA VAL A 166 -27.18 4.51 -13.01
C VAL A 166 -27.99 5.68 -12.45
N ARG A 167 -27.56 6.93 -12.71
CA ARG A 167 -28.43 8.07 -12.51
C ARG A 167 -29.60 7.86 -13.47
N GLU A 168 -30.73 7.39 -12.97
CA GLU A 168 -32.00 7.53 -13.67
C GLU A 168 -32.20 9.03 -13.88
N ALA A 169 -31.83 9.50 -15.07
CA ALA A 169 -32.10 10.84 -15.50
C ALA A 169 -33.62 10.96 -15.56
N SER A 170 -34.18 11.64 -14.55
CA SER A 170 -35.36 12.51 -14.64
C SER A 170 -36.16 12.36 -15.94
N TYR A 171 -36.90 11.25 -16.08
CA TYR A 171 -38.02 11.16 -17.02
C TYR A 171 -39.27 11.53 -16.23
N GLN A 172 -39.40 12.81 -15.89
CA GLN A 172 -40.64 13.42 -15.38
C GLN A 172 -40.59 14.90 -15.78
N ILE A 173 -40.83 15.18 -17.06
CA ILE A 173 -41.49 16.40 -17.52
C ILE A 173 -42.46 15.98 -18.62
#